data_AF-A0AAQ3X070-F1
#
_entry.id   AF-A0AAQ3X070-F1
#
_cell.length_a   1.000
_cell.length_b   1.000
_cell.length_c   1.000
_cell.angle_alpha   90.00
_cell.angle_beta   90.00
_cell.angle_gamma   90.00
#
_symmetry.space_group_name_H-M   'P 1'
#
loop_
_entity.id
_entity.type
_entity.pdbx_description
1 polymer ?
#
loop_
_entity_poly.entity_id
_entity_poly.type
_entity_poly.pdbx_seq_one_letter_code
_entity_poly.pdbx_strand_id
1 'polypeptide(L)'
;TYLQSASLRIEEMRVKSRDTDQWMSYRHLPENLKERIRRYEQYRWQETRGVDEEQLLANLPKDLRRDIKRHLCLSLLMRVPMFENMDDQLLDAMCDCLKPILYTEGSCVIREGDPVNEMLFIMRGNLMSMTTNGGRTGFFNSDVLKAGDFCGEELLTWALDPTLISSLPSSTRTVKTISEVEAFALRAEDLRFVATQFRRLHSKQLQHTFRFYSQQWRTWAACFIQAAWHRYCRKKIEDSLREKEKRLQVAIVNEGSTSLSFMAALHASRFAGNMIRKLRRNDTRKARLQERVPARLLQKPAEPNFSAEE
;
A
#
# COMPACT_ATOMS: atom_id res chain seq x y z
N THR A 1 -7.81 11.10 49.67
CA THR A 1 -7.71 12.45 49.05
C THR A 1 -7.03 12.35 47.70
N TYR A 2 -7.37 13.20 46.71
CA TYR A 2 -6.88 13.16 45.32
C TYR A 2 -5.35 12.95 45.17
N LEU A 3 -4.56 13.46 46.12
CA LEU A 3 -3.10 13.26 46.17
C LEU A 3 -2.71 11.79 46.42
N GLN A 4 -3.44 11.06 47.26
CA GLN A 4 -3.21 9.63 47.52
C GLN A 4 -3.56 8.78 46.29
N SER A 5 -4.61 9.12 45.54
CA SER A 5 -4.95 8.41 44.30
C SER A 5 -3.96 8.67 43.16
N ALA A 6 -3.42 9.90 43.06
CA ALA A 6 -2.38 10.21 42.09
C ALA A 6 -1.06 9.50 42.43
N SER A 7 -0.68 9.42 43.70
CA SER A 7 0.51 8.68 44.13
C SER A 7 0.37 7.17 43.90
N LEU A 8 -0.82 6.60 44.09
CA LEU A 8 -1.06 5.18 43.84
C LEU A 8 -0.82 4.80 42.38
N ARG A 9 -1.34 5.59 41.42
CA ARG A 9 -1.12 5.32 39.99
C ARG A 9 0.34 5.46 39.57
N ILE A 10 1.05 6.44 40.14
CA ILE A 10 2.48 6.60 39.89
C ILE A 10 3.25 5.38 40.43
N GLU A 11 2.88 4.88 41.61
CA GLU A 11 3.52 3.71 42.18
C GLU A 11 3.22 2.43 41.41
N GLU A 12 1.98 2.23 40.96
CA GLU A 12 1.60 1.12 40.07
C GLU A 12 2.48 1.08 38.81
N MET A 13 2.78 2.24 38.22
CA MET A 13 3.71 2.32 37.11
C MET A 13 5.14 1.97 37.46
N ARG A 14 5.62 2.45 38.61
CA ARG A 14 6.98 2.15 39.05
C ARG A 14 7.16 0.66 39.26
N VAL A 15 6.16 0.00 39.85
CA VAL A 15 6.15 -1.45 40.05
C VAL A 15 6.13 -2.17 38.70
N LYS A 16 5.19 -1.85 37.81
CA LYS A 16 5.13 -2.47 36.46
C LYS A 16 6.44 -2.30 35.68
N SER A 17 7.01 -1.10 35.67
CA SER A 17 8.28 -0.83 34.97
C SER A 17 9.43 -1.67 35.54
N ARG A 18 9.49 -1.84 36.88
CA ARG A 18 10.50 -2.69 37.53
C ARG A 18 10.32 -4.16 37.17
N ASP A 19 9.08 -4.64 37.18
CA ASP A 19 8.77 -6.03 36.83
C ASP A 19 9.13 -6.32 35.36
N THR A 20 8.81 -5.40 34.45
CA THR A 20 9.19 -5.50 33.04
C THR A 20 10.72 -5.49 32.90
N ASP A 21 11.44 -4.58 33.55
CA ASP A 21 12.91 -4.51 33.50
C ASP A 21 13.58 -5.77 34.05
N GLN A 22 13.06 -6.31 35.16
CA GLN A 22 13.54 -7.56 35.73
C GLN A 22 13.32 -8.73 34.78
N TRP A 23 12.12 -8.83 34.19
CA TRP A 23 11.80 -9.86 33.21
C TRP A 23 12.69 -9.77 31.95
N MET A 24 12.90 -8.56 31.41
CA MET A 24 13.76 -8.34 30.24
C MET A 24 15.22 -8.71 30.52
N SER A 25 15.70 -8.42 31.74
CA SER A 25 17.06 -8.75 32.17
C SER A 25 17.23 -10.25 32.34
N TYR A 26 16.26 -10.93 32.97
CA TYR A 26 16.23 -12.39 33.10
C TYR A 26 16.23 -13.11 31.74
N ARG A 27 15.53 -12.55 30.74
CA ARG A 27 15.50 -13.07 29.37
C ARG A 27 16.70 -12.67 28.51
N HIS A 28 17.65 -11.92 29.05
CA HIS A 28 18.86 -11.45 28.36
C HIS A 28 18.55 -10.72 27.04
N LEU A 29 17.49 -9.90 27.03
CA LEU A 29 17.14 -9.13 25.84
C LEU A 29 18.27 -8.14 25.50
N PRO A 30 18.53 -7.88 24.20
CA PRO A 30 19.50 -6.88 23.80
C PRO A 30 19.01 -5.47 24.16
N GLU A 31 19.94 -4.56 24.45
CA GLU A 31 19.60 -3.24 25.00
C GLU A 31 18.71 -2.41 24.07
N ASN A 32 18.92 -2.52 22.76
CA ASN A 32 18.07 -1.85 21.77
C ASN A 32 16.60 -2.32 21.84
N LEU A 33 16.35 -3.57 22.21
CA LEU A 33 14.99 -4.09 22.37
C LEU A 33 14.39 -3.63 23.70
N LYS A 34 15.20 -3.60 24.77
CA LYS A 34 14.77 -3.06 26.07
C LYS A 34 14.36 -1.60 25.98
N GLU A 35 15.17 -0.77 25.33
CA GLU A 35 14.86 0.64 25.10
C GLU A 35 13.55 0.84 24.33
N ARG A 36 13.31 0.01 23.29
CA ARG A 36 12.05 0.04 22.54
C ARG A 36 10.85 -0.35 23.40
N ILE A 37 10.99 -1.39 24.24
CA ILE A 37 9.92 -1.81 25.17
C ILE A 37 9.63 -0.68 26.17
N ARG A 38 10.66 -0.10 26.80
CA ARG A 38 10.50 1.03 27.74
C ARG A 38 9.81 2.24 27.09
N ARG A 39 10.19 2.60 25.87
CA ARG A 39 9.54 3.69 25.11
C ARG A 39 8.06 3.38 24.88
N TYR A 40 7.73 2.16 24.48
CA TYR A 40 6.35 1.73 24.27
C TYR A 40 5.53 1.77 25.56
N GLU A 41 6.06 1.27 26.68
CA GLU A 41 5.36 1.31 27.97
C GLU A 41 5.13 2.75 28.45
N GLN A 42 6.13 3.61 28.28
CA GLN A 42 6.02 5.04 28.61
C GLN A 42 4.96 5.72 27.75
N TYR A 43 4.96 5.48 26.43
CA TYR A 43 3.96 6.05 25.53
C TYR A 43 2.55 5.56 25.86
N ARG A 44 2.37 4.23 26.00
CA ARG A 44 1.09 3.63 26.38
C ARG A 44 0.56 4.22 27.69
N TRP A 45 1.42 4.44 28.68
CA TRP A 45 0.99 5.07 29.93
C TRP A 45 0.59 6.53 29.78
N GLN A 46 1.29 7.30 28.96
CA GLN A 46 0.93 8.70 28.69
C GLN A 46 -0.44 8.80 28.03
N GLU A 47 -0.72 7.92 27.07
CA GLU A 47 -1.97 7.93 26.32
C GLU A 47 -3.15 7.40 27.15
N THR A 48 -3.01 6.21 27.76
CA THR A 48 -4.13 5.59 28.49
C THR A 48 -4.22 6.00 29.96
N ARG A 49 -3.20 6.68 30.51
CA ARG A 49 -3.07 7.00 31.95
C ARG A 49 -3.26 5.80 32.87
N GLY A 50 -2.90 4.61 32.38
CA GLY A 50 -3.04 3.35 33.10
C GLY A 50 -4.41 2.70 33.06
N VAL A 51 -5.36 3.30 32.34
CA VAL A 51 -6.67 2.70 32.13
C VAL A 51 -6.54 1.58 31.12
N ASP A 52 -7.02 0.40 31.49
CA ASP A 52 -7.25 -0.69 30.55
C ASP A 52 -8.62 -0.48 29.91
N GLU A 53 -8.62 0.01 28.66
CA GLU A 53 -9.86 0.31 27.92
C GLU A 53 -10.74 -0.93 27.73
N GLU A 54 -10.15 -2.11 27.50
CA GLU A 54 -10.93 -3.33 27.33
C GLU A 54 -11.63 -3.71 28.63
N GLN A 55 -10.94 -3.63 29.77
CA GLN A 55 -11.53 -3.90 31.08
C GLN A 55 -12.57 -2.84 31.49
N LEU A 56 -12.30 -1.57 31.20
CA LEU A 56 -13.25 -0.48 31.45
C LEU A 56 -14.56 -0.73 30.69
N LEU A 57 -14.47 -1.05 29.41
CA LEU A 57 -15.63 -1.35 28.57
C LEU A 57 -16.33 -2.66 29.00
N ALA A 58 -15.60 -3.64 29.51
CA ALA A 58 -16.17 -4.91 29.99
C ALA A 58 -17.05 -4.72 31.24
N ASN A 59 -16.76 -3.72 32.07
CA ASN A 59 -17.54 -3.39 33.27
C ASN A 59 -18.83 -2.61 32.96
N LEU A 60 -19.01 -2.14 31.73
CA LEU A 60 -20.20 -1.41 31.31
C LEU A 60 -21.30 -2.35 30.78
N PRO A 61 -22.58 -1.99 30.96
CA PRO A 61 -23.70 -2.58 30.24
C PRO A 61 -23.47 -2.66 28.71
N LYS A 62 -24.06 -3.66 28.07
CA LYS A 62 -23.80 -3.99 26.65
C LYS A 62 -24.19 -2.86 25.69
N ASP A 63 -25.28 -2.17 25.99
CA ASP A 63 -25.78 -1.00 25.26
C ASP A 63 -24.76 0.15 25.29
N LEU A 64 -24.30 0.55 26.48
CA LEU A 64 -23.29 1.61 26.63
C LEU A 64 -21.98 1.25 25.94
N ARG A 65 -21.54 0.00 26.06
CA ARG A 65 -20.33 -0.48 25.39
C ARG A 65 -20.45 -0.36 23.87
N ARG A 66 -21.60 -0.73 23.30
CA ARG A 66 -21.86 -0.64 21.86
C ARG A 66 -21.84 0.81 21.40
N ASP A 67 -22.51 1.70 22.13
CA ASP A 67 -22.58 3.13 21.78
C ASP A 67 -21.19 3.79 21.79
N ILE A 68 -20.36 3.46 22.80
CA ILE A 68 -18.99 3.96 22.88
C ILE A 68 -18.16 3.45 21.69
N LYS A 69 -18.19 2.13 21.41
CA LYS A 69 -17.44 1.55 20.29
C LYS A 69 -17.87 2.13 18.94
N ARG A 70 -19.18 2.27 18.71
CA ARG A 70 -19.73 2.89 17.51
C ARG A 70 -19.25 4.34 17.38
N HIS A 71 -19.28 5.12 18.46
CA HIS A 71 -18.81 6.50 18.45
C HIS A 71 -17.32 6.61 18.06
N LEU A 72 -16.47 5.74 18.62
CA LEU A 72 -15.03 5.75 18.37
C LEU A 72 -14.66 5.27 16.97
N CYS A 73 -15.35 4.23 16.47
CA CYS A 73 -14.90 3.49 15.29
C CYS A 73 -15.65 3.80 14.00
N LEU A 74 -16.93 4.20 14.07
CA LEU A 74 -17.79 4.29 12.88
C LEU A 74 -17.23 5.26 11.84
N SER A 75 -16.71 6.41 12.28
CA SER A 75 -16.13 7.41 11.39
C SER A 75 -14.90 6.89 10.61
N LEU A 76 -14.16 5.94 11.17
CA LEU A 76 -13.03 5.29 10.50
C LEU A 76 -13.50 4.23 9.51
N LEU A 77 -14.47 3.39 9.89
CA LEU A 77 -15.01 2.37 9.00
C LEU A 77 -15.62 3.00 7.75
N MET A 78 -16.34 4.11 7.91
CA MET A 78 -16.93 4.87 6.80
C MET A 78 -15.89 5.52 5.86
N ARG A 79 -14.58 5.53 6.21
CA ARG A 79 -13.51 5.91 5.28
C ARG A 79 -13.22 4.81 4.26
N VAL A 80 -13.59 3.57 4.54
CA VAL A 80 -13.45 2.45 3.61
C VAL A 80 -14.70 2.44 2.72
N PRO A 81 -14.57 2.75 1.42
CA PRO A 81 -15.73 2.93 0.54
C PRO A 81 -16.54 1.65 0.32
N MET A 82 -15.95 0.49 0.63
CA MET A 82 -16.66 -0.78 0.60
C MET A 82 -17.68 -0.92 1.73
N PHE A 83 -17.49 -0.20 2.83
CA PHE A 83 -18.36 -0.26 4.00
C PHE A 83 -19.50 0.77 3.95
N GLU A 84 -19.46 1.74 3.03
CA GLU A 84 -20.50 2.77 2.91
C GLU A 84 -21.90 2.21 2.62
N ASN A 85 -21.98 1.10 1.88
CA ASN A 85 -23.23 0.44 1.51
C ASN A 85 -23.57 -0.75 2.42
N MET A 86 -22.91 -0.90 3.56
CA MET A 86 -23.22 -1.95 4.53
C MET A 86 -24.39 -1.55 5.43
N ASP A 87 -25.20 -2.53 5.80
CA ASP A 87 -26.27 -2.33 6.77
C ASP A 87 -25.70 -1.92 8.13
N ASP A 88 -26.42 -1.06 8.85
CA ASP A 88 -26.02 -0.56 10.18
C ASP A 88 -25.69 -1.69 11.17
N GLN A 89 -26.41 -2.82 11.10
CA GLN A 89 -26.16 -3.98 11.97
C GLN A 89 -24.77 -4.60 11.71
N LEU A 90 -24.32 -4.60 10.46
CA LEU A 90 -23.01 -5.13 10.08
C LEU A 90 -21.89 -4.15 10.44
N LEU A 91 -22.15 -2.85 10.29
CA LEU A 91 -21.25 -1.79 10.75
C LEU A 91 -21.08 -1.85 12.28
N ASP A 92 -22.15 -2.10 13.02
CA ASP A 92 -22.10 -2.30 14.47
C ASP A 92 -21.27 -3.53 14.85
N ALA A 93 -21.48 -4.65 14.15
CA ALA A 93 -20.68 -5.86 14.38
C ALA A 93 -19.19 -5.62 14.11
N MET A 94 -18.84 -4.85 13.07
CA MET A 94 -17.45 -4.46 12.81
C MET A 94 -16.89 -3.53 13.89
N CYS A 95 -17.68 -2.54 14.36
CA CYS A 95 -17.28 -1.68 15.48
C CYS A 95 -16.99 -2.50 16.74
N ASP A 96 -17.75 -3.56 16.98
CA ASP A 96 -17.55 -4.45 18.12
C ASP A 96 -16.26 -5.27 18.03
N CYS A 97 -15.84 -5.65 16.83
CA CYS A 97 -14.61 -6.43 16.59
C CYS A 97 -13.32 -5.59 16.60
N LEU A 98 -13.41 -4.28 16.38
CA LEU A 98 -12.24 -3.39 16.37
C LEU A 98 -11.57 -3.32 17.75
N LYS A 99 -10.24 -3.40 17.77
CA LYS A 99 -9.42 -3.30 18.99
C LYS A 99 -8.43 -2.15 18.91
N PRO A 100 -8.29 -1.31 19.94
CA PRO A 100 -7.31 -0.24 19.94
C PRO A 100 -5.89 -0.83 19.98
N ILE A 101 -4.99 -0.26 19.18
CA ILE A 101 -3.57 -0.59 19.11
C ILE A 101 -2.74 0.69 19.11
N LEU A 102 -1.60 0.63 19.81
CA LEU A 102 -0.60 1.69 19.86
C LEU A 102 0.70 1.20 19.22
N TYR A 103 1.34 2.07 18.45
CA TYR A 103 2.67 1.82 17.91
C TYR A 103 3.59 3.01 18.19
N THR A 104 4.83 2.72 18.59
CA THR A 104 5.85 3.76 18.73
C THR A 104 6.49 4.11 17.40
N GLU A 105 7.11 5.28 17.31
CA GLU A 105 7.90 5.70 16.16
C GLU A 105 8.95 4.64 15.76
N GLY A 106 9.11 4.43 14.45
CA GLY A 106 10.05 3.47 13.86
C GLY A 106 9.63 2.01 13.93
N SER A 107 8.45 1.71 14.48
CA SER A 107 7.88 0.37 14.52
C SER A 107 7.50 -0.10 13.11
N CYS A 108 7.87 -1.34 12.79
CA CYS A 108 7.43 -1.99 11.56
C CYS A 108 6.11 -2.69 11.85
N VAL A 109 5.05 -2.20 11.23
CA VAL A 109 3.68 -2.68 11.42
C VAL A 109 3.42 -3.89 10.54
N ILE A 110 3.71 -3.76 9.24
CA ILE A 110 3.59 -4.82 8.24
C ILE A 110 4.87 -4.83 7.42
N ARG A 111 5.35 -6.01 6.99
CA ARG A 111 6.45 -6.12 6.02
C ARG A 111 5.91 -6.69 4.71
N GLU A 112 6.45 -6.20 3.60
CA GLU A 112 6.16 -6.76 2.28
C GLU A 112 6.52 -8.25 2.25
N GLY A 113 5.57 -9.09 1.84
CA GLY A 113 5.70 -10.55 1.79
C GLY A 113 5.14 -11.30 3.01
N ASP A 114 5.02 -10.65 4.17
CA ASP A 114 4.50 -11.28 5.39
C ASP A 114 2.98 -11.51 5.29
N PRO A 115 2.41 -12.54 5.95
CA PRO A 115 0.96 -12.74 5.98
C PRO A 115 0.26 -11.57 6.70
N VAL A 116 -0.79 -11.05 6.09
CA VAL A 116 -1.61 -9.99 6.68
C VAL A 116 -2.66 -10.63 7.57
N ASN A 117 -2.56 -10.41 8.88
CA ASN A 117 -3.46 -10.98 9.89
C ASN A 117 -4.55 -9.99 10.35
N GLU A 118 -4.30 -8.70 10.18
CA GLU A 118 -5.18 -7.63 10.63
C GLU A 118 -5.12 -6.43 9.69
N MET A 119 -6.25 -5.74 9.57
CA MET A 119 -6.41 -4.47 8.88
C MET A 119 -6.38 -3.36 9.92
N LEU A 120 -5.62 -2.29 9.67
CA LEU A 120 -5.46 -1.19 10.63
C LEU A 120 -6.10 0.09 10.11
N PHE A 121 -6.83 0.77 10.98
CA PHE A 121 -7.49 2.04 10.76
C PHE A 121 -6.79 3.11 11.60
N ILE A 122 -6.19 4.11 10.95
CA ILE A 122 -5.33 5.07 11.63
C ILE A 122 -6.19 6.17 12.25
N MET A 123 -6.19 6.27 13.58
CA MET A 123 -6.84 7.37 14.29
C MET A 123 -5.93 8.60 14.35
N ARG A 124 -4.67 8.39 14.72
CA ARG A 124 -3.67 9.45 14.91
C ARG A 124 -2.28 8.97 14.52
N GLY A 125 -1.44 9.92 14.15
CA GLY A 125 -0.06 9.68 13.73
C GLY A 125 0.09 9.48 12.23
N ASN A 126 1.34 9.22 11.81
CA ASN A 126 1.71 9.05 10.42
C ASN A 126 2.51 7.76 10.21
N LEU A 127 2.24 7.06 9.11
CA LEU A 127 2.96 5.87 8.71
C LEU A 127 3.50 6.03 7.28
N MET A 128 4.64 5.42 7.02
CA MET A 128 5.22 5.29 5.70
C MET A 128 4.85 3.92 5.14
N SER A 129 4.16 3.90 4.01
CA SER A 129 3.90 2.71 3.21
C SER A 129 4.90 2.67 2.06
N MET A 130 5.61 1.57 1.88
CA MET A 130 6.62 1.43 0.82
C MET A 130 6.56 0.05 0.17
N THR A 131 6.81 -0.03 -1.13
CA THR A 131 6.87 -1.29 -1.87
C THR A 131 8.01 -1.30 -2.87
N THR A 132 8.68 -2.45 -2.92
CA THR A 132 9.70 -2.78 -3.93
C THR A 132 9.14 -3.72 -5.00
N ASN A 133 7.84 -4.05 -4.90
CA ASN A 133 7.13 -4.99 -5.76
C ASN A 133 7.90 -6.32 -5.90
N GLY A 134 8.23 -6.91 -4.76
CA GLY A 134 9.00 -8.16 -4.66
C GLY A 134 10.48 -7.97 -5.00
N GLY A 135 11.09 -6.85 -4.59
CA GLY A 135 12.53 -6.61 -4.77
C GLY A 135 12.96 -6.30 -6.21
N ARG A 136 12.06 -5.77 -7.05
CA ARG A 136 12.42 -5.39 -8.42
C ARG A 136 13.39 -4.21 -8.42
N THR A 137 14.53 -4.39 -9.09
CA THR A 137 15.54 -3.33 -9.22
C THR A 137 14.96 -2.11 -9.94
N GLY A 138 15.11 -0.93 -9.33
CA GLY A 138 14.61 0.33 -9.88
C GLY A 138 13.11 0.59 -9.69
N PHE A 139 12.40 -0.25 -8.92
CA PHE A 139 11.01 -0.01 -8.53
C PHE A 139 10.93 0.33 -7.04
N PHE A 140 10.53 1.55 -6.72
CA PHE A 140 10.26 1.99 -5.36
C PHE A 140 9.06 2.93 -5.39
N ASN A 141 7.98 2.52 -4.72
CA ASN A 141 6.81 3.35 -4.51
C ASN A 141 6.66 3.55 -3.01
N SER A 142 6.51 4.80 -2.59
CA SER A 142 6.29 5.16 -1.19
C SER A 142 5.16 6.16 -1.08
N ASP A 143 4.37 6.02 -0.02
CA ASP A 143 3.26 6.90 0.33
C ASP A 143 3.22 7.12 1.84
N VAL A 144 2.59 8.21 2.28
CA VAL A 144 2.42 8.53 3.70
C VAL A 144 0.95 8.39 4.07
N LEU A 145 0.67 7.43 4.95
CA LEU A 145 -0.66 7.22 5.53
C LEU A 145 -0.84 8.11 6.75
N LYS A 146 -1.97 8.81 6.82
CA LYS A 146 -2.31 9.76 7.88
C LYS A 146 -3.58 9.31 8.61
N ALA A 147 -4.02 10.10 9.59
CA ALA A 147 -5.29 9.91 10.27
C ALA A 147 -6.46 9.81 9.26
N GLY A 148 -7.26 8.76 9.38
CA GLY A 148 -8.36 8.41 8.48
C GLY A 148 -7.98 7.44 7.36
N ASP A 149 -6.69 7.21 7.11
CA ASP A 149 -6.23 6.17 6.18
C ASP A 149 -6.21 4.79 6.87
N PHE A 150 -6.04 3.76 6.06
CA PHE A 150 -5.98 2.37 6.53
C PHE A 150 -4.89 1.56 5.80
N CYS A 151 -4.50 0.42 6.35
CA CYS A 151 -3.61 -0.55 5.70
C CYS A 151 -4.07 -1.99 5.95
N GLY A 152 -3.57 -2.94 5.15
CA GLY A 152 -4.04 -4.34 5.16
C GLY A 152 -5.27 -4.57 4.28
N GLU A 153 -5.46 -3.74 3.26
CA GLU A 153 -6.57 -3.82 2.28
C GLU A 153 -6.62 -5.15 1.52
N GLU A 154 -5.52 -5.90 1.48
CA GLU A 154 -5.45 -7.26 0.94
C GLU A 154 -6.47 -8.19 1.61
N LEU A 155 -6.75 -7.97 2.90
CA LEU A 155 -7.73 -8.74 3.64
C LEU A 155 -9.16 -8.55 3.14
N LEU A 156 -9.49 -7.41 2.54
CA LEU A 156 -10.83 -7.17 1.98
C LEU A 156 -11.12 -8.11 0.81
N THR A 157 -10.15 -8.29 -0.10
CA THR A 157 -10.28 -9.26 -1.21
C THR A 157 -10.37 -10.68 -0.67
N TRP A 158 -9.45 -11.03 0.22
CA TRP A 158 -9.39 -12.36 0.80
C TRP A 158 -10.68 -12.71 1.54
N ALA A 159 -11.23 -11.79 2.33
CA ALA A 159 -12.46 -12.00 3.08
C ALA A 159 -13.69 -12.18 2.18
N LEU A 160 -13.64 -11.70 0.93
CA LEU A 160 -14.74 -11.79 -0.03
C LEU A 160 -14.63 -12.99 -0.98
N ASP A 161 -13.44 -13.60 -1.10
CA ASP A 161 -13.25 -14.78 -1.94
C ASP A 161 -13.53 -16.09 -1.15
N PRO A 162 -14.47 -16.94 -1.60
CA PRO A 162 -14.75 -18.23 -0.96
C PRO A 162 -13.63 -19.25 -1.13
N THR A 163 -12.78 -19.13 -2.16
CA THR A 163 -11.75 -20.13 -2.47
C THR A 163 -10.50 -20.01 -1.59
N LEU A 164 -10.26 -18.84 -1.00
CA LEU A 164 -9.02 -18.51 -0.27
C LEU A 164 -9.06 -18.89 1.23
N ILE A 165 -9.75 -19.97 1.62
CA ILE A 165 -10.01 -20.31 3.03
C ILE A 165 -8.73 -20.66 3.81
N SER A 166 -7.73 -21.27 3.16
CA SER A 166 -6.62 -21.91 3.88
C SER A 166 -5.41 -21.03 4.16
N SER A 167 -5.26 -19.88 3.49
CA SER A 167 -4.07 -19.04 3.62
C SER A 167 -4.39 -17.56 3.62
N LEU A 168 -3.81 -16.83 4.57
CA LEU A 168 -3.86 -15.37 4.61
C LEU A 168 -3.09 -14.76 3.43
N PRO A 169 -3.53 -13.59 2.91
CA PRO A 169 -2.85 -12.94 1.82
C PRO A 169 -1.50 -12.39 2.28
N SER A 170 -0.50 -12.44 1.40
CA SER A 170 0.79 -11.78 1.63
C SER A 170 0.66 -10.27 1.43
N SER A 171 1.28 -9.50 2.32
CA SER A 171 1.32 -8.04 2.21
C SER A 171 2.08 -7.62 0.96
N THR A 172 1.56 -6.61 0.26
CA THR A 172 2.25 -6.01 -0.88
C THR A 172 3.14 -4.84 -0.54
N ARG A 173 3.07 -4.34 0.70
CA ARG A 173 3.81 -3.16 1.16
C ARG A 173 4.39 -3.36 2.55
N THR A 174 5.54 -2.75 2.78
CA THR A 174 6.08 -2.55 4.12
C THR A 174 5.50 -1.26 4.70
N VAL A 175 4.91 -1.34 5.89
CA VAL A 175 4.35 -0.20 6.60
C VAL A 175 5.15 0.03 7.88
N LYS A 176 5.69 1.23 8.05
CA LYS A 176 6.46 1.64 9.22
C LYS A 176 5.90 2.93 9.82
N THR A 177 5.90 3.05 11.13
CA THR A 177 5.47 4.29 11.79
C THR A 177 6.55 5.37 11.68
N ILE A 178 6.12 6.59 11.34
CA ILE A 178 6.96 7.80 11.31
C ILE A 178 6.82 8.56 12.63
N SER A 179 5.65 8.48 13.27
CA SER A 179 5.38 9.05 14.59
C SER A 179 4.82 7.98 15.52
N GLU A 180 4.57 8.34 16.77
CA GLU A 180 3.63 7.59 17.62
C GLU A 180 2.26 7.53 16.92
N VAL A 181 1.64 6.35 16.93
CA VAL A 181 0.41 6.05 16.19
C VAL A 181 -0.61 5.39 17.09
N GLU A 182 -1.83 5.90 17.04
CA GLU A 182 -3.04 5.26 17.58
C GLU A 182 -3.85 4.74 16.39
N ALA A 183 -4.23 3.47 16.44
CA ALA A 183 -5.01 2.82 15.41
C ALA A 183 -6.02 1.84 16.02
N PHE A 184 -7.02 1.46 15.22
CA PHE A 184 -7.84 0.29 15.52
C PHE A 184 -7.49 -0.84 14.57
N ALA A 185 -7.42 -2.07 15.10
CA ALA A 185 -7.17 -3.28 14.34
C ALA A 185 -8.44 -4.12 14.19
N LEU A 186 -8.70 -4.57 12.97
CA LEU A 186 -9.71 -5.55 12.64
C LEU A 186 -9.02 -6.84 12.18
N ARG A 187 -9.21 -7.93 12.91
CA ARG A 187 -8.58 -9.20 12.59
C ARG A 187 -9.19 -9.83 11.35
N ALA A 188 -8.40 -10.62 10.64
CA ALA A 188 -8.84 -11.37 9.46
C ALA A 188 -10.04 -12.27 9.77
N GLU A 189 -10.03 -12.96 10.91
CA GLU A 189 -11.12 -13.85 11.35
C GLU A 189 -12.45 -13.10 11.51
N ASP A 190 -12.40 -11.94 12.18
CA ASP A 190 -13.56 -11.08 12.41
C ASP A 190 -14.09 -10.49 11.10
N LEU A 191 -13.19 -10.00 10.23
CA LEU A 191 -13.55 -9.48 8.92
C LEU A 191 -14.18 -10.57 8.03
N ARG A 192 -13.68 -11.81 8.09
CA ARG A 192 -14.24 -12.94 7.33
C ARG A 192 -15.68 -13.20 7.75
N PHE A 193 -15.95 -13.22 9.06
CA PHE A 193 -17.29 -13.45 9.59
C PHE A 193 -18.28 -12.41 9.03
N VAL A 194 -17.92 -11.14 9.09
CA VAL A 194 -18.69 -10.02 8.54
C VAL A 194 -18.85 -10.13 7.02
N ALA A 195 -17.76 -10.45 6.31
CA ALA A 195 -17.77 -10.55 4.85
C ALA A 195 -18.69 -11.67 4.34
N THR A 196 -18.86 -12.77 5.07
CA THR A 196 -19.80 -13.84 4.68
C THR A 196 -21.24 -13.34 4.56
N GLN A 197 -21.64 -12.37 5.40
CA GLN A 197 -22.97 -11.76 5.37
C GLN A 197 -23.08 -10.76 4.22
N PHE A 198 -22.00 -10.02 3.95
CA PHE A 198 -21.95 -8.97 2.93
C PHE A 198 -21.94 -9.46 1.48
N ARG A 199 -21.36 -10.65 1.22
CA ARG A 199 -21.24 -11.23 -0.14
C ARG A 199 -22.55 -11.35 -0.90
N ARG A 200 -23.69 -11.39 -0.20
CA ARG A 200 -25.01 -11.59 -0.80
C ARG A 200 -25.52 -10.40 -1.61
N LEU A 201 -24.92 -9.20 -1.48
CA LEU A 201 -25.60 -7.99 -1.93
C LEU A 201 -25.08 -7.38 -3.24
N HIS A 202 -23.77 -7.31 -3.56
CA HIS A 202 -23.34 -6.53 -4.76
C HIS A 202 -22.02 -6.95 -5.44
N SER A 203 -22.02 -7.98 -6.32
CA SER A 203 -20.76 -8.45 -6.94
C SER A 203 -20.08 -7.43 -7.87
N LYS A 204 -20.80 -6.73 -8.75
CA LYS A 204 -20.19 -5.83 -9.75
C LYS A 204 -19.72 -4.49 -9.18
N GLN A 205 -20.55 -3.85 -8.34
CA GLN A 205 -20.19 -2.57 -7.74
C GLN A 205 -18.98 -2.71 -6.80
N LEU A 206 -18.92 -3.80 -6.02
CA LEU A 206 -17.77 -4.08 -5.16
C LEU A 206 -16.48 -4.33 -5.94
N GLN A 207 -16.55 -5.01 -7.10
CA GLN A 207 -15.39 -5.14 -7.99
C GLN A 207 -14.85 -3.77 -8.44
N HIS A 208 -15.74 -2.85 -8.82
CA HIS A 208 -15.32 -1.51 -9.25
C HIS A 208 -14.72 -0.70 -8.11
N THR A 209 -15.36 -0.70 -6.95
CA THR A 209 -14.83 -0.04 -5.74
C THR A 209 -13.48 -0.63 -5.36
N PHE A 210 -13.33 -1.95 -5.38
CA PHE A 210 -12.05 -2.60 -5.08
C PHE A 210 -10.94 -2.18 -6.05
N ARG A 211 -11.20 -2.23 -7.37
CA ARG A 211 -10.24 -1.78 -8.39
C ARG A 211 -9.84 -0.32 -8.22
N PHE A 212 -10.78 0.54 -7.81
CA PHE A 212 -10.53 1.97 -7.68
C PHE A 212 -9.75 2.32 -6.40
N TYR A 213 -9.99 1.64 -5.29
CA TYR A 213 -9.37 1.98 -4.00
C TYR A 213 -8.13 1.15 -3.67
N SER A 214 -7.96 -0.03 -4.27
CA SER A 214 -6.75 -0.83 -4.08
C SER A 214 -5.51 -0.14 -4.64
N GLN A 215 -4.50 0.02 -3.79
CA GLN A 215 -3.20 0.58 -4.16
C GLN A 215 -2.47 -0.27 -5.19
N GLN A 216 -2.67 -1.59 -5.17
CA GLN A 216 -2.11 -2.51 -6.16
C GLN A 216 -2.67 -2.24 -7.56
N TRP A 217 -3.99 -2.09 -7.68
CA TRP A 217 -4.65 -1.78 -8.95
C TRP A 217 -4.27 -0.40 -9.47
N ARG A 218 -4.19 0.61 -8.60
CA ARG A 218 -3.69 1.95 -8.95
C ARG A 218 -2.27 1.92 -9.47
N THR A 219 -1.39 1.20 -8.79
CA THR A 219 0.02 1.06 -9.18
C THR A 219 0.15 0.32 -10.52
N TRP A 220 -0.60 -0.78 -10.70
CA TRP A 220 -0.67 -1.51 -11.96
C TRP A 220 -1.15 -0.64 -13.11
N ALA A 221 -2.26 0.10 -12.92
CA ALA A 221 -2.83 0.99 -13.92
C ALA A 221 -1.84 2.11 -14.30
N ALA A 222 -1.19 2.74 -13.31
CA ALA A 222 -0.18 3.75 -13.55
C ALA A 222 0.99 3.22 -14.40
N CYS A 223 1.54 2.05 -14.06
CA CYS A 223 2.61 1.44 -14.84
C CYS A 223 2.16 1.04 -16.24
N PHE A 224 0.92 0.56 -16.40
CA PHE A 224 0.36 0.22 -17.69
C PHE A 224 0.25 1.45 -18.61
N ILE A 225 -0.29 2.56 -18.07
CA ILE A 225 -0.39 3.84 -18.78
C ILE A 225 1.00 4.37 -19.14
N GLN A 226 1.95 4.34 -18.20
CA GLN A 226 3.34 4.75 -18.45
C GLN A 226 3.98 3.92 -19.56
N ALA A 227 3.80 2.60 -19.55
CA ALA A 227 4.32 1.72 -20.60
C ALA A 227 3.69 2.02 -21.97
N ALA A 228 2.38 2.27 -22.02
CA ALA A 228 1.68 2.65 -23.24
C ALA A 228 2.17 4.02 -23.77
N TRP A 229 2.33 5.01 -22.89
CA TRP A 229 2.87 6.32 -23.23
C TRP A 229 4.30 6.23 -23.76
N HIS A 230 5.17 5.47 -23.10
CA HIS A 230 6.54 5.26 -23.57
C HIS A 230 6.58 4.57 -24.95
N ARG A 231 5.67 3.62 -25.21
CA ARG A 231 5.52 3.00 -26.54
C ARG A 231 5.07 4.02 -27.58
N TYR A 232 4.09 4.87 -27.25
CA TYR A 232 3.62 5.93 -28.14
C TYR A 232 4.73 6.93 -28.47
N CYS A 233 5.44 7.44 -27.46
CA CYS A 233 6.56 8.37 -27.64
C CYS A 233 7.66 7.78 -28.52
N ARG A 234 8.03 6.49 -28.30
CA ARG A 234 8.98 5.79 -29.17
C ARG A 234 8.49 5.71 -30.61
N LYS A 235 7.22 5.35 -30.82
CA LYS A 235 6.62 5.27 -32.16
C LYS A 235 6.61 6.64 -32.84
N LYS A 236 6.25 7.71 -32.14
CA LYS A 236 6.25 9.08 -32.66
C LYS A 236 7.64 9.55 -33.10
N ILE A 237 8.68 9.23 -32.32
CA ILE A 237 10.07 9.52 -32.70
C ILE A 237 10.47 8.70 -33.93
N GLU A 238 10.14 7.41 -33.97
CA GLU A 238 10.41 6.57 -35.14
C GLU A 238 9.71 7.07 -36.40
N ASP A 239 8.45 7.49 -36.30
CA ASP A 239 7.67 8.00 -37.43
C ASP A 239 8.26 9.34 -37.92
N SER A 240 8.66 10.23 -37.01
CA SER A 240 9.36 11.48 -37.36
C SER A 240 10.69 11.22 -38.09
N LEU A 241 11.47 10.24 -37.62
CA LEU A 241 12.71 9.85 -38.29
C LEU A 241 12.45 9.21 -39.67
N ARG A 242 11.41 8.38 -39.80
CA ARG A 242 11.00 7.79 -41.08
C ARG A 242 10.54 8.84 -42.07
N GLU A 243 9.81 9.85 -41.62
CA GLU A 243 9.39 10.96 -42.49
C GLU A 243 10.59 11.77 -42.98
N LYS A 244 11.55 12.08 -42.10
CA LYS A 244 12.82 12.72 -42.50
C LYS A 244 13.62 11.86 -43.49
N GLU A 245 13.71 10.55 -43.28
CA GLU A 245 14.37 9.63 -44.21
C GLU A 245 13.67 9.61 -45.58
N LYS A 246 12.33 9.58 -45.62
CA LYS A 246 11.56 9.66 -46.87
C LYS A 246 11.75 10.99 -47.60
N ARG A 247 11.72 12.12 -46.88
CA ARG A 247 11.98 13.45 -47.46
C ARG A 247 13.36 13.53 -48.10
N LEU A 248 14.38 13.00 -47.42
CA LEU A 248 15.74 12.91 -47.97
C LEU A 248 15.78 12.02 -49.23
N GLN A 249 15.09 10.87 -49.22
CA GLN A 249 15.04 9.99 -50.40
C GLN A 249 14.35 10.66 -51.60
N VAL A 250 13.24 11.37 -51.38
CA VAL A 250 12.53 12.11 -52.44
C VAL A 250 13.40 13.25 -52.99
N ALA A 251 14.11 13.99 -52.14
CA ALA A 251 15.03 15.04 -52.59
C ALA A 251 16.15 14.48 -53.50
N ILE A 252 16.71 13.31 -53.16
CA ILE A 252 17.70 12.62 -54.00
C ILE A 252 17.13 12.26 -55.38
N VAL A 253 15.85 11.86 -55.47
CA VAL A 253 15.21 11.44 -56.72
C VAL A 253 14.80 12.64 -57.59
N ASN A 254 14.39 13.75 -56.98
CA ASN A 254 13.93 14.95 -57.71
C ASN A 254 15.06 15.87 -58.19
N GLU A 255 16.23 15.92 -57.52
CA GLU A 255 17.39 16.73 -57.96
C GLU A 255 18.19 16.06 -59.10
N GLY A 256 17.50 15.59 -60.13
CA GLY A 256 18.05 14.86 -61.27
C GLY A 256 18.83 15.69 -62.31
N SER A 257 19.39 16.86 -61.98
CA SER A 257 20.17 17.62 -62.97
C SER A 257 21.11 18.70 -62.39
N THR A 258 22.37 18.36 -62.03
CA THR A 258 23.64 19.06 -62.43
C THR A 258 24.91 18.54 -61.71
N SER A 259 26.05 18.71 -62.39
CA SER A 259 27.44 18.22 -62.19
C SER A 259 28.08 18.27 -60.80
N LEU A 260 29.04 17.35 -60.54
CA LEU A 260 30.06 17.21 -59.47
C LEU A 260 29.62 17.41 -57.99
N SER A 261 28.87 18.47 -57.70
CA SER A 261 28.12 18.73 -56.46
C SER A 261 27.16 17.57 -56.12
N PHE A 262 26.56 16.94 -57.14
CA PHE A 262 25.65 15.80 -56.99
C PHE A 262 26.29 14.64 -56.22
N MET A 263 27.53 14.25 -56.55
CA MET A 263 28.19 13.13 -55.87
C MET A 263 28.46 13.45 -54.40
N ALA A 264 28.86 14.69 -54.08
CA ALA A 264 29.07 15.14 -52.71
C ALA A 264 27.74 15.20 -51.93
N ALA A 265 26.66 15.70 -52.54
CA ALA A 265 25.32 15.73 -51.96
C ALA A 265 24.76 14.31 -51.74
N LEU A 266 24.99 13.39 -52.68
CA LEU A 266 24.56 11.99 -52.58
C LEU A 266 25.35 11.23 -51.51
N HIS A 267 26.65 11.49 -51.37
CA HIS A 267 27.47 10.96 -50.28
C HIS A 267 27.07 11.55 -48.92
N ALA A 268 26.83 12.87 -48.84
CA ALA A 268 26.37 13.53 -47.61
C ALA A 268 24.97 13.03 -47.19
N SER A 269 24.07 12.83 -48.14
CA SER A 269 22.72 12.31 -47.88
C SER A 269 22.74 10.82 -47.52
N ARG A 270 23.58 9.99 -48.16
CA ARG A 270 23.83 8.60 -47.74
C ARG A 270 24.48 8.52 -46.36
N PHE A 271 25.39 9.43 -46.04
CA PHE A 271 26.01 9.54 -44.73
C PHE A 271 24.97 9.95 -43.67
N ALA A 272 24.14 10.95 -43.95
CA ALA A 272 23.05 11.37 -43.08
C ALA A 272 22.02 10.24 -42.88
N GLY A 273 21.65 9.50 -43.93
CA GLY A 273 20.79 8.32 -43.83
C GLY A 273 21.41 7.20 -42.98
N ASN A 274 22.70 6.91 -43.17
CA ASN A 274 23.41 5.92 -42.35
C ASN A 274 23.60 6.39 -40.89
N MET A 275 23.80 7.68 -40.66
CA MET A 275 23.82 8.31 -39.33
C MET A 275 22.47 8.18 -38.63
N ILE A 276 21.36 8.45 -39.33
CA ILE A 276 19.99 8.27 -38.81
C ILE A 276 19.71 6.79 -38.50
N ARG A 277 20.16 5.85 -39.34
CA ARG A 277 20.07 4.41 -39.06
C ARG A 277 20.92 3.98 -37.87
N LYS A 278 22.12 4.57 -37.70
CA LYS A 278 22.96 4.35 -36.51
C LYS A 278 22.33 4.93 -35.25
N LEU A 279 21.74 6.13 -35.32
CA LEU A 279 20.97 6.72 -34.22
C LEU A 279 19.77 5.84 -33.86
N ARG A 280 19.02 5.35 -34.86
CA ARG A 280 17.94 4.38 -34.64
C ARG A 280 18.44 3.09 -33.99
N ARG A 281 19.60 2.55 -34.41
CA ARG A 281 20.21 1.36 -33.79
C ARG A 281 20.75 1.64 -32.38
N ASN A 282 21.26 2.83 -32.11
CA ASN A 282 21.79 3.22 -30.82
C ASN A 282 20.70 3.61 -29.84
N ASP A 283 19.61 4.24 -30.27
CA ASP A 283 18.41 4.50 -29.45
C ASP A 283 17.64 3.22 -29.20
N THR A 284 17.51 2.31 -30.17
CA THR A 284 16.95 0.97 -29.90
C THR A 284 17.88 0.14 -29.01
N ARG A 285 19.21 0.29 -29.09
CA ARG A 285 20.16 -0.35 -28.15
C ARG A 285 20.17 0.29 -26.77
N LYS A 286 20.10 1.62 -26.64
CA LYS A 286 19.95 2.33 -25.36
C LYS A 286 18.61 2.02 -24.73
N ALA A 287 17.54 1.95 -25.53
CA ALA A 287 16.24 1.47 -25.08
C ALA A 287 16.33 0.01 -24.61
N ARG A 288 16.96 -0.91 -25.37
CA ARG A 288 17.18 -2.31 -24.95
C ARG A 288 18.10 -2.46 -23.73
N LEU A 289 19.06 -1.57 -23.54
CA LEU A 289 19.95 -1.53 -22.36
C LEU A 289 19.21 -0.98 -21.13
N GLN A 290 18.31 0.00 -21.31
CA GLN A 290 17.33 0.36 -20.27
C GLN A 290 16.32 -0.78 -20.03
N GLU A 291 16.00 -1.58 -21.05
CA GLU A 291 15.12 -2.75 -20.97
C GLU A 291 15.76 -3.98 -20.31
N ARG A 292 17.07 -3.97 -20.02
CA ARG A 292 17.70 -4.96 -19.12
C ARG A 292 17.25 -4.77 -17.66
N VAL A 293 16.66 -3.61 -17.32
CA VAL A 293 15.75 -3.52 -16.17
C VAL A 293 14.43 -4.10 -16.67
N PRO A 294 14.05 -5.31 -16.25
CA PRO A 294 13.03 -6.06 -16.97
C PRO A 294 11.73 -5.27 -16.94
N ALA A 295 11.28 -4.84 -18.12
CA ALA A 295 9.90 -4.49 -18.40
C ALA A 295 9.01 -5.75 -18.35
N ARG A 296 9.16 -6.58 -17.31
CA ARG A 296 8.07 -7.44 -16.85
C ARG A 296 7.01 -6.47 -16.37
N LEU A 297 6.06 -6.15 -17.25
CA LEU A 297 4.81 -5.50 -16.90
C LEU A 297 4.35 -6.07 -15.55
N LEU A 298 3.97 -5.19 -14.62
CA LEU A 298 3.36 -5.64 -13.37
C LEU A 298 2.31 -6.71 -13.72
N GLN A 299 2.40 -7.88 -13.07
CA GLN A 299 1.38 -8.91 -13.28
C GLN A 299 0.04 -8.26 -12.94
N LYS A 300 -0.95 -8.46 -13.81
CA LYS A 300 -2.30 -7.96 -13.56
C LYS A 300 -2.73 -8.53 -12.20
N PRO A 301 -3.10 -7.69 -11.22
CA PRO A 301 -3.62 -8.19 -9.95
C PRO A 301 -4.80 -9.13 -10.23
N ALA A 302 -4.91 -10.19 -9.43
CA ALA A 302 -6.02 -11.14 -9.57
C ALA A 302 -7.34 -10.39 -9.35
N GLU A 303 -8.33 -10.69 -10.18
CA GLU A 303 -9.67 -10.17 -9.96
C GLU A 303 -10.31 -10.96 -8.81
N PRO A 304 -10.90 -10.29 -7.80
CA PRO A 304 -11.57 -11.02 -6.74
C PRO A 304 -12.73 -11.79 -7.37
N ASN A 305 -12.79 -13.10 -7.15
CA ASN A 305 -13.88 -13.90 -7.69
C ASN A 305 -15.09 -13.80 -6.76
N PHE A 306 -16.09 -13.05 -7.21
CA PHE A 306 -17.36 -12.87 -6.50
C PHE A 306 -18.48 -13.77 -7.06
N SER A 307 -18.16 -14.70 -7.97
CA SER A 307 -19.16 -15.68 -8.40
C SER A 307 -19.45 -16.63 -7.26
N ALA A 308 -20.70 -16.62 -6.77
CA ALA A 308 -21.24 -17.80 -6.15
C ALA A 308 -21.24 -18.90 -7.23
N GLU A 309 -20.44 -19.95 -7.05
CA GLU A 309 -20.88 -21.22 -7.61
C GLU A 309 -22.20 -21.55 -6.89
N GLU A 310 -23.23 -21.77 -7.70
CA GLU A 310 -24.62 -22.03 -7.32
C GLU A 310 -24.77 -23.14 -6.27
#